data_AF-A0A0W0WMQ5-F1
#
_entry.id   AF-A0A0W0WMQ5-F1
#
_cell.length_a   1.000
_cell.length_b   1.000
_cell.length_c   1.000
_cell.angle_alpha   90.00
_cell.angle_beta   90.00
_cell.angle_gamma   90.00
#
_symmetry.space_group_name_H-M   'P 1'
#
loop_
_entity.id
_entity.type
_entity.pdbx_description
1 polymer ?
#
loop_
_entity_poly.entity_id
_entity_poly.type
_entity_poly.pdbx_seq_one_letter_code
_entity_poly.pdbx_strand_id
1 'polypeptide(L)'
;MNNNEISNTLISLSPAKRVKYIRQKLLNQNQQTFCEDGIIREGTLKSIEIERMKIAPKIAERLTHKLGLEGIVCDVNIFLEENNPCHITIDMSKKELTGKSKICLEEMRQKITQLTPINIETDEYAPLIPAQSTLLGREANKDNLSQFNKTLCFIKGNKSSLYYLTFLNENELEAEINNKKLIISGNIIDFCSIFIIELIYLGNHL
;
A
#
# COMPACT_ATOMS: atom_id res chain seq x y z
N MET A 1 -12.22 -17.55 23.29
CA MET A 1 -11.03 -18.40 23.49
C MET A 1 -9.86 -17.48 23.76
N ASN A 2 -9.05 -17.81 24.76
CA ASN A 2 -7.79 -17.10 25.01
C ASN A 2 -6.74 -17.52 23.94
N ASN A 3 -5.78 -16.66 23.62
CA ASN A 3 -4.75 -16.92 22.60
C ASN A 3 -3.98 -18.23 22.85
N ASN A 4 -3.76 -18.58 24.12
CA ASN A 4 -3.09 -19.84 24.50
C ASN A 4 -3.92 -21.08 24.14
N GLU A 5 -5.25 -21.02 24.29
CA GLU A 5 -6.14 -22.14 23.94
C GLU A 5 -6.18 -22.37 22.42
N ILE A 6 -6.21 -21.28 21.66
CA ILE A 6 -6.17 -21.30 20.20
C ILE A 6 -4.84 -21.90 19.72
N SER A 7 -3.74 -21.41 20.28
CA SER A 7 -2.38 -21.87 19.97
C SER A 7 -2.23 -23.38 20.22
N ASN A 8 -2.67 -23.86 21.38
CA ASN A 8 -2.64 -25.29 21.72
C ASN A 8 -3.52 -26.13 20.79
N THR A 9 -4.69 -25.63 20.40
CA THR A 9 -5.55 -26.32 19.45
C THR A 9 -4.86 -26.44 18.09
N LEU A 10 -4.23 -25.38 17.60
CA LEU A 10 -3.59 -25.36 16.29
C LEU A 10 -2.35 -26.27 16.21
N ILE A 11 -1.55 -26.35 17.28
CA ILE A 11 -0.39 -27.26 17.34
C ILE A 11 -0.82 -28.70 17.05
N SER A 12 -1.98 -29.13 17.57
CA SER A 12 -2.52 -30.48 17.40
C SER A 12 -3.05 -30.79 15.99
N LEU A 13 -3.16 -29.79 15.13
CA LEU A 13 -3.72 -29.91 13.78
C LEU A 13 -2.62 -29.97 12.71
N SER A 14 -2.89 -30.69 11.62
CA SER A 14 -2.07 -30.63 10.40
C SER A 14 -2.08 -29.20 9.83
N PRO A 15 -1.04 -28.77 9.08
CA PRO A 15 -1.01 -27.44 8.46
C PRO A 15 -2.27 -27.08 7.67
N ALA A 16 -2.81 -28.02 6.90
CA ALA A 16 -4.07 -27.85 6.17
C ALA A 16 -5.27 -27.63 7.11
N LYS A 17 -5.37 -28.42 8.19
CA LYS A 17 -6.42 -28.28 9.19
C LYS A 17 -6.29 -26.98 10.00
N ARG A 18 -5.08 -26.46 10.20
CA ARG A 18 -4.84 -25.14 10.81
C ARG A 18 -5.46 -24.03 9.96
N VAL A 19 -5.22 -24.01 8.64
CA VAL A 19 -5.84 -23.05 7.72
C VAL A 19 -7.37 -23.09 7.83
N LYS A 20 -7.95 -24.30 7.75
CA LYS A 20 -9.39 -24.50 7.83
C LYS A 20 -9.96 -24.05 9.18
N TYR A 21 -9.26 -24.38 10.28
CA TYR A 21 -9.65 -23.99 11.63
C TYR A 21 -9.65 -22.47 11.78
N ILE A 22 -8.57 -21.80 11.40
CA ILE A 22 -8.46 -20.34 11.48
C ILE A 22 -9.60 -19.69 10.70
N ARG A 23 -9.82 -20.09 9.44
CA ARG A 23 -10.89 -19.54 8.60
C ARG A 23 -12.28 -19.78 9.18
N GLN A 24 -12.60 -21.00 9.59
CA GLN A 24 -13.96 -21.36 10.01
C GLN A 24 -14.28 -21.00 11.45
N LYS A 25 -13.31 -21.11 12.36
CA LYS A 25 -13.52 -20.97 13.81
C LYS A 25 -13.08 -19.62 14.35
N LEU A 26 -12.04 -19.01 13.79
CA LEU A 26 -11.58 -17.69 14.23
C LEU A 26 -12.23 -16.57 13.41
N LEU A 27 -12.29 -16.74 12.08
CA LEU A 27 -12.81 -15.72 11.18
C LEU A 27 -14.30 -15.87 10.83
N ASN A 28 -14.89 -17.06 11.05
CA ASN A 28 -16.27 -17.38 10.65
C ASN A 28 -16.55 -17.14 9.16
N GLN A 29 -15.56 -17.33 8.30
CA GLN A 29 -15.68 -17.11 6.85
C GLN A 29 -15.82 -18.44 6.09
N ASN A 30 -16.55 -18.42 4.96
CA ASN A 30 -16.53 -19.52 3.98
C ASN A 30 -15.32 -19.36 3.01
N GLN A 31 -15.08 -20.34 2.13
CA GLN A 31 -13.93 -20.30 1.21
C GLN A 31 -14.01 -19.12 0.22
N GLN A 32 -15.21 -18.83 -0.29
CA GLN A 32 -15.43 -17.74 -1.25
C GLN A 32 -15.10 -16.37 -0.62
N THR A 33 -15.65 -16.07 0.56
CA THR A 33 -15.39 -14.82 1.29
C THR A 33 -13.92 -14.69 1.67
N PHE A 34 -13.29 -15.78 2.13
CA PHE A 34 -11.87 -15.76 2.48
C PHE A 34 -10.98 -15.49 1.25
N CYS A 35 -11.37 -15.95 0.06
CA CYS A 35 -10.59 -15.81 -1.17
C CYS A 35 -10.94 -14.58 -2.03
N GLU A 36 -11.85 -13.71 -1.57
CA GLU A 36 -12.40 -12.64 -2.40
C GLU A 36 -11.36 -11.59 -2.86
N ASP A 37 -10.23 -11.42 -2.14
CA ASP A 37 -9.11 -10.53 -2.53
C ASP A 37 -8.20 -11.12 -3.61
N GLY A 38 -8.34 -12.41 -3.93
CA GLY A 38 -7.46 -13.07 -4.88
C GLY A 38 -6.02 -13.32 -4.39
N ILE A 39 -5.67 -13.02 -3.13
CA ILE A 39 -4.36 -13.35 -2.55
C ILE A 39 -4.13 -14.87 -2.62
N ILE A 40 -5.20 -15.62 -2.33
CA ILE A 40 -5.28 -17.07 -2.51
C ILE A 40 -6.51 -17.38 -3.36
N ARG A 41 -6.31 -18.14 -4.43
CA ARG A 41 -7.42 -18.61 -5.28
C ARG A 41 -8.24 -19.64 -4.52
N GLU A 42 -9.56 -19.59 -4.65
CA GLU A 42 -10.49 -20.52 -4.00
C GLU A 42 -10.15 -21.99 -4.28
N GLY A 43 -9.83 -22.33 -5.54
CA GLY A 43 -9.42 -23.69 -5.93
C GLY A 43 -8.13 -24.17 -5.23
N THR A 44 -7.19 -23.26 -4.99
CA THR A 44 -5.96 -23.54 -4.25
C THR A 44 -6.27 -23.76 -2.76
N LEU A 45 -7.05 -22.87 -2.15
CA LEU A 45 -7.48 -23.02 -0.75
C LEU A 45 -8.22 -24.34 -0.55
N LYS A 46 -9.17 -24.65 -1.44
CA LYS A 46 -9.94 -25.89 -1.40
C LYS A 46 -9.03 -27.11 -1.47
N SER A 47 -8.03 -27.11 -2.35
CA SER A 47 -7.06 -28.21 -2.51
C SER A 47 -6.17 -28.39 -1.27
N ILE A 48 -5.80 -27.29 -0.61
CA ILE A 48 -5.06 -27.32 0.65
C ILE A 48 -5.92 -27.90 1.78
N GLU A 49 -7.14 -27.39 1.97
CA GLU A 49 -8.00 -27.78 3.09
C GLU A 49 -8.51 -29.23 3.03
N ILE A 50 -8.53 -29.82 1.83
CA ILE A 50 -8.80 -31.25 1.63
C ILE A 50 -7.52 -32.10 1.53
N GLU A 51 -6.37 -31.51 1.87
CA GLU A 51 -5.05 -32.17 1.92
C GLU A 51 -4.57 -32.76 0.57
N ARG A 52 -5.14 -32.30 -0.56
CA ARG A 52 -4.66 -32.67 -1.91
C ARG A 52 -3.42 -31.89 -2.35
N MET A 53 -3.10 -30.79 -1.67
CA MET A 53 -1.96 -29.94 -1.96
C MET A 53 -1.22 -29.58 -0.68
N LYS A 54 0.10 -29.81 -0.67
CA LYS A 54 0.97 -29.32 0.42
C LYS A 54 1.15 -27.81 0.31
N ILE A 55 1.26 -27.14 1.45
CA ILE A 55 1.48 -25.69 1.51
C ILE A 55 2.96 -25.42 1.25
N ALA A 56 3.27 -24.78 0.12
CA ALA A 56 4.62 -24.32 -0.19
C ALA A 56 4.93 -23.00 0.53
N PRO A 57 6.21 -22.63 0.76
CA PRO A 57 6.59 -21.39 1.46
C PRO A 57 5.89 -20.14 0.93
N LYS A 58 5.85 -19.96 -0.40
CA LYS A 58 5.15 -18.84 -1.05
C LYS A 58 3.65 -18.79 -0.77
N ILE A 59 3.00 -19.94 -0.57
CA ILE A 59 1.58 -20.00 -0.20
C ILE A 59 1.41 -19.71 1.29
N ALA A 60 2.31 -20.20 2.14
CA ALA A 60 2.30 -19.91 3.57
C ALA A 60 2.50 -18.40 3.86
N GLU A 61 3.39 -17.72 3.12
CA GLU A 61 3.54 -16.27 3.18
C GLU A 61 2.24 -15.55 2.80
N ARG A 62 1.59 -15.99 1.71
CA ARG A 62 0.30 -15.44 1.27
C ARG A 62 -0.82 -15.66 2.28
N LEU A 63 -0.86 -16.84 2.91
CA LEU A 63 -1.79 -17.15 4.01
C LEU A 63 -1.56 -16.23 5.19
N THR A 64 -0.31 -16.06 5.60
CA THR A 64 0.06 -15.19 6.72
C THR A 64 -0.30 -13.73 6.44
N HIS A 65 0.00 -13.24 5.24
CA HIS A 65 -0.41 -11.90 4.81
C HIS A 65 -1.94 -11.74 4.81
N LYS A 66 -2.67 -12.70 4.24
CA LYS A 66 -4.15 -12.70 4.25
C LYS A 66 -4.70 -12.65 5.68
N LEU A 67 -4.19 -13.48 6.58
CA LEU A 67 -4.60 -13.51 7.98
C LEU A 67 -4.29 -12.20 8.71
N GLY A 68 -3.15 -11.58 8.42
CA GLY A 68 -2.78 -10.27 8.95
C GLY A 68 -3.78 -9.17 8.59
N LEU A 69 -4.36 -9.21 7.38
CA LEU A 69 -5.44 -8.29 6.96
C LEU A 69 -6.76 -8.54 7.71
N GLU A 70 -6.97 -9.75 8.20
CA GLU A 70 -8.15 -10.16 8.97
C GLU A 70 -7.93 -10.03 10.50
N GLY A 71 -6.82 -9.38 10.91
CA GLY A 71 -6.47 -9.15 12.32
C GLY A 71 -5.86 -10.36 13.03
N ILE A 72 -5.35 -11.35 12.30
CA ILE A 72 -4.68 -12.52 12.85
C ILE A 72 -3.18 -12.44 12.55
N VAL A 73 -2.37 -12.24 13.59
CA VAL A 73 -0.91 -12.19 13.49
C VAL A 73 -0.36 -13.57 13.84
N CYS A 74 0.36 -14.18 12.90
CA CYS A 74 1.01 -15.48 13.07
C CYS A 74 2.31 -15.56 12.25
N ASP A 75 3.17 -16.52 12.56
CA ASP A 75 4.38 -16.82 11.79
C ASP A 75 4.09 -17.79 10.63
N VAL A 76 4.83 -17.68 9.53
CA VAL A 76 4.68 -18.51 8.31
C VAL A 76 4.81 -20.01 8.62
N ASN A 77 5.65 -20.37 9.60
CA ASN A 77 5.95 -21.76 9.95
C ASN A 77 4.72 -22.53 10.47
N ILE A 78 3.68 -21.83 10.92
CA ILE A 78 2.41 -22.45 11.29
C ILE A 78 1.79 -23.28 10.15
N PHE A 79 2.14 -22.97 8.90
CA PHE A 79 1.63 -23.66 7.70
C PHE A 79 2.64 -24.60 7.04
N LEU A 80 3.88 -24.65 7.52
CA LEU A 80 4.95 -25.42 6.89
C LEU A 80 5.32 -26.67 7.69
N GLU A 81 5.24 -26.59 9.02
CA GLU A 81 5.75 -27.64 9.90
C GLU A 81 4.65 -28.26 10.78
N GLU A 82 4.68 -29.58 10.91
CA GLU A 82 3.85 -30.28 11.89
C GLU A 82 4.39 -30.04 13.31
N ASN A 83 3.50 -29.93 14.30
CA ASN A 83 3.84 -29.70 15.72
C ASN A 83 4.67 -28.45 16.06
N ASN A 84 4.89 -27.53 15.11
CA ASN A 84 5.58 -26.26 15.39
C ASN A 84 4.79 -25.40 16.40
N PRO A 85 5.43 -24.79 17.40
CA PRO A 85 4.81 -23.82 18.30
C PRO A 85 4.05 -22.72 17.55
N CYS A 86 2.72 -22.80 17.57
CA CYS A 86 1.86 -21.85 16.88
C CYS A 86 1.63 -20.64 17.78
N HIS A 87 2.35 -19.54 17.60
CA HIS A 87 1.98 -18.29 18.26
C HIS A 87 1.00 -17.51 17.39
N ILE A 88 -0.23 -17.35 17.88
CA ILE A 88 -1.25 -16.49 17.26
C ILE A 88 -1.65 -15.38 18.22
N THR A 89 -1.65 -14.15 17.70
CA THR A 89 -2.27 -13.01 18.35
C THR A 89 -3.45 -12.52 17.52
N ILE A 90 -4.63 -12.42 18.14
CA ILE A 90 -5.77 -11.75 17.54
C ILE A 90 -5.66 -10.26 17.86
N ASP A 91 -5.27 -9.49 16.87
CA ASP A 91 -5.19 -8.04 16.94
C ASP A 91 -6.57 -7.45 16.57
N MET A 92 -7.38 -7.22 17.60
CA MET A 92 -8.72 -6.64 17.44
C MET A 92 -8.67 -5.17 16.98
N SER A 93 -7.52 -4.50 17.03
CA SER A 93 -7.36 -3.15 16.47
C SER A 93 -7.19 -3.15 14.94
N LYS A 94 -6.74 -4.28 14.37
CA LYS A 94 -6.66 -4.52 12.92
C LYS A 94 -7.96 -5.04 12.31
N LYS A 95 -8.99 -5.29 13.13
CA LYS A 95 -10.32 -5.64 12.67
C LYS A 95 -11.00 -4.37 12.14
N GLU A 96 -10.79 -4.08 10.85
CA GLU A 96 -11.77 -3.58 9.88
C GLU A 96 -11.10 -2.91 8.69
N LEU A 97 -10.78 -3.72 7.69
CA LEU A 97 -10.79 -3.29 6.28
C LEU A 97 -11.63 -4.30 5.49
N THR A 98 -12.88 -4.50 5.91
CA THR A 98 -13.84 -5.38 5.21
C THR A 98 -14.93 -4.54 4.54
N GLY A 99 -15.41 -5.01 3.38
CA GLY A 99 -16.44 -4.32 2.59
C GLY A 99 -15.91 -3.14 1.76
N LYS A 100 -16.62 -2.01 1.76
CA LYS A 100 -16.34 -0.83 0.90
C LYS A 100 -14.93 -0.26 1.10
N SER A 101 -14.36 -0.39 2.30
CA SER A 101 -13.00 0.07 2.62
C SER A 101 -11.89 -0.73 1.92
N LYS A 102 -12.15 -1.99 1.55
CA LYS A 102 -11.23 -2.82 0.76
C LYS A 102 -11.19 -2.40 -0.70
N ILE A 103 -12.35 -2.07 -1.27
CA ILE A 103 -12.44 -1.44 -2.60
C ILE A 103 -11.68 -0.12 -2.58
N CYS A 104 -11.89 0.70 -1.54
CA CYS A 104 -11.18 1.97 -1.38
C CYS A 104 -9.65 1.78 -1.26
N LEU A 105 -9.18 0.73 -0.56
CA LEU A 105 -7.76 0.42 -0.48
C LEU A 105 -7.16 -0.13 -1.78
N GLU A 106 -7.89 -0.98 -2.50
CA GLU A 106 -7.45 -1.44 -3.81
C GLU A 106 -7.47 -0.30 -4.84
N GLU A 107 -8.45 0.61 -4.77
CA GLU A 107 -8.46 1.85 -5.52
C GLU A 107 -7.27 2.74 -5.15
N MET A 108 -6.95 2.88 -3.86
CA MET A 108 -5.76 3.60 -3.40
C MET A 108 -4.48 2.93 -3.90
N ARG A 109 -4.36 1.60 -3.80
CA ARG A 109 -3.21 0.84 -4.30
C ARG A 109 -3.05 1.01 -5.81
N GLN A 110 -4.13 0.88 -6.58
CA GLN A 110 -4.13 1.11 -8.02
C GLN A 110 -3.70 2.53 -8.36
N LYS A 111 -4.27 3.54 -7.67
CA LYS A 111 -3.86 4.95 -7.83
C LYS A 111 -2.38 5.13 -7.52
N ILE A 112 -1.89 4.56 -6.41
CA ILE A 112 -0.48 4.63 -6.00
C ILE A 112 0.43 3.97 -7.04
N THR A 113 0.06 2.82 -7.61
CA THR A 113 0.87 2.14 -8.64
C THR A 113 0.97 2.92 -9.95
N GLN A 114 0.06 3.87 -10.18
CA GLN A 114 0.11 4.77 -11.34
C GLN A 114 0.97 6.01 -11.06
N LEU A 115 1.40 6.24 -9.81
CA LEU A 115 2.28 7.34 -9.46
C LEU A 115 3.74 6.99 -9.75
N THR A 116 4.47 7.96 -10.25
CA THR A 116 5.92 7.88 -10.48
C THR A 116 6.66 8.26 -9.20
N PRO A 117 7.56 7.41 -8.69
CA PRO A 117 8.41 7.75 -7.56
C PRO A 117 9.54 8.71 -7.98
N ILE A 118 9.75 9.75 -7.17
CA ILE A 118 10.80 10.77 -7.34
C ILE A 118 11.57 10.86 -6.02
N ASN A 119 12.83 10.44 -6.02
CA ASN A 119 13.68 10.50 -4.84
C ASN A 119 14.31 11.90 -4.72
N ILE A 120 14.15 12.50 -3.55
CA ILE A 120 14.81 13.75 -3.19
C ILE A 120 16.10 13.40 -2.47
N GLU A 121 17.24 13.67 -3.10
CA GLU A 121 18.56 13.34 -2.54
C GLU A 121 19.27 14.57 -1.94
N THR A 122 18.68 15.76 -2.08
CA THR A 122 19.29 17.04 -1.70
C THR A 122 18.45 17.77 -0.64
N ASP A 123 19.11 18.62 0.13
CA ASP A 123 18.46 19.49 1.12
C ASP A 123 17.97 20.82 0.51
N GLU A 124 18.08 21.00 -0.81
CA GLU A 124 17.72 22.26 -1.48
C GLU A 124 16.24 22.64 -1.30
N TYR A 125 15.38 21.65 -1.03
CA TYR A 125 13.95 21.83 -0.84
C TYR A 125 13.54 21.87 0.64
N ALA A 126 14.50 21.82 1.57
CA ALA A 126 14.21 21.98 2.99
C ALA A 126 13.83 23.44 3.32
N PRO A 127 12.96 23.67 4.33
CA PRO A 127 12.31 22.70 5.20
C PRO A 127 11.04 22.07 4.59
N LEU A 128 10.65 22.44 3.37
CA LEU A 128 9.40 21.99 2.76
C LEU A 128 9.39 20.48 2.55
N ILE A 129 10.49 19.92 2.04
CA ILE A 129 10.70 18.48 1.89
C ILE A 129 12.15 18.16 2.31
N PRO A 130 12.38 17.28 3.31
CA PRO A 130 13.72 16.91 3.73
C PRO A 130 14.39 15.99 2.70
N ALA A 131 15.74 15.98 2.69
CA ALA A 131 16.48 15.00 1.91
C ALA A 131 16.08 13.56 2.27
N GLN A 132 16.29 12.67 1.30
CA GLN A 132 15.95 11.25 1.34
C GLN A 132 14.44 10.96 1.39
N SER A 133 13.60 11.97 1.11
CA SER A 133 12.17 11.75 0.90
C SER A 133 11.88 11.16 -0.48
N THR A 134 10.81 10.36 -0.59
CA THR A 134 10.28 9.91 -1.88
C THR A 134 8.94 10.59 -2.13
N LEU A 135 8.83 11.31 -3.24
CA LEU A 135 7.57 11.87 -3.72
C LEU A 135 6.92 10.88 -4.66
N LEU A 136 5.61 10.67 -4.53
CA LEU A 136 4.83 9.94 -5.51
C LEU A 136 3.97 10.95 -6.25
N GLY A 137 4.27 11.14 -7.53
CA GLY A 137 3.57 12.12 -8.36
C GLY A 137 3.10 11.53 -9.67
N ARG A 138 2.03 12.09 -10.22
CA ARG A 138 1.60 11.80 -11.59
C ARG A 138 2.08 12.90 -12.52
N GLU A 139 2.44 12.56 -13.74
CA GLU A 139 2.81 13.57 -14.73
C GLU A 139 1.58 14.40 -15.12
N ALA A 140 1.74 15.73 -15.14
CA ALA A 140 0.73 16.66 -15.59
C ALA A 140 0.66 16.67 -17.12
N ASN A 141 -0.55 16.80 -17.65
CA ASN A 141 -0.76 17.14 -19.06
C ASN A 141 -1.29 18.58 -19.19
N LYS A 142 -1.38 19.09 -20.43
CA LYS A 142 -1.89 20.45 -20.70
C LYS A 142 -3.29 20.66 -20.13
N ASP A 143 -4.14 19.64 -20.21
CA ASP A 143 -5.52 19.69 -19.71
C ASP A 143 -5.59 19.86 -18.18
N ASN A 144 -4.58 19.36 -17.46
CA ASN A 144 -4.51 19.48 -16.01
C ASN A 144 -4.12 20.88 -15.51
N LEU A 145 -3.46 21.70 -16.34
CA LEU A 145 -2.92 22.99 -15.91
C LEU A 145 -4.02 23.90 -15.35
N SER A 146 -5.18 23.93 -16.01
CA SER A 146 -6.33 24.74 -15.58
C SER A 146 -6.84 24.44 -14.15
N GLN A 147 -6.46 23.29 -13.59
CA GLN A 147 -6.88 22.84 -12.27
C GLN A 147 -5.87 23.22 -11.18
N PHE A 148 -4.72 23.81 -11.53
CA PHE A 148 -3.67 24.11 -10.57
C PHE A 148 -4.08 25.28 -9.67
N ASN A 149 -4.13 25.03 -8.37
CA ASN A 149 -4.40 26.05 -7.36
C ASN A 149 -3.56 25.75 -6.12
N LYS A 150 -2.43 26.46 -5.98
CA LYS A 150 -1.40 26.16 -4.99
C LYS A 150 -1.08 24.67 -4.93
N THR A 151 -0.98 24.04 -6.09
CA THR A 151 -0.73 22.61 -6.23
C THR A 151 0.77 22.34 -6.14
N LEU A 152 1.18 21.43 -5.26
CA LEU A 152 2.59 21.08 -5.12
C LEU A 152 3.06 20.28 -6.35
N CYS A 153 4.03 20.82 -7.07
CA CYS A 153 4.54 20.24 -8.29
C CYS A 153 6.07 20.15 -8.27
N PHE A 154 6.59 19.02 -8.73
CA PHE A 154 8.00 18.83 -9.03
C PHE A 154 8.22 19.01 -10.53
N ILE A 155 9.01 20.01 -10.90
CA ILE A 155 9.37 20.31 -12.28
C ILE A 155 10.75 19.72 -12.55
N LYS A 156 10.81 18.80 -13.52
CA LYS A 156 12.04 18.16 -13.99
C LYS A 156 12.45 18.74 -15.34
N GLY A 157 13.45 19.62 -15.33
CA GLY A 157 14.13 20.12 -16.52
C GLY A 157 15.64 19.94 -16.42
N ASN A 158 16.43 20.84 -17.01
CA ASN A 158 17.89 20.89 -16.84
C ASN A 158 18.30 21.08 -15.36
N LYS A 159 17.45 21.77 -14.60
CA LYS A 159 17.49 21.79 -13.14
C LYS A 159 16.12 21.39 -12.63
N SER A 160 16.10 20.59 -11.58
CA SER A 160 14.87 20.20 -10.91
C SER A 160 14.44 21.27 -9.93
N SER A 161 13.14 21.47 -9.76
CA SER A 161 12.60 22.44 -8.81
C SER A 161 11.25 21.98 -8.25
N LEU A 162 10.93 22.46 -7.05
CA LEU A 162 9.68 22.15 -6.37
C LEU A 162 8.95 23.47 -6.08
N TYR A 163 7.71 23.59 -6.55
CA TYR A 163 6.91 24.80 -6.41
C TYR A 163 5.47 24.47 -6.06
N TYR A 164 4.79 25.40 -5.38
CA TYR A 164 3.34 25.46 -5.41
C TYR A 164 2.92 26.24 -6.65
N LEU A 165 2.30 25.57 -7.61
CA LEU A 165 1.85 26.17 -8.86
C LEU A 165 0.37 26.55 -8.78
N THR A 166 0.04 27.73 -9.30
CA THR A 166 -1.33 28.22 -9.49
C THR A 166 -1.50 28.63 -10.94
N PHE A 167 -2.54 28.16 -11.60
CA PHE A 167 -2.87 28.58 -12.95
C PHE A 167 -3.48 29.97 -12.93
N LEU A 168 -2.93 30.87 -13.76
CA LEU A 168 -3.47 32.21 -13.93
C LEU A 168 -4.25 32.30 -15.25
N ASN A 169 -3.63 31.87 -16.34
CA ASN A 169 -4.20 31.86 -17.69
C ASN A 169 -3.39 30.92 -18.59
N GLU A 170 -3.80 30.77 -19.85
CA GLU A 170 -3.18 29.85 -20.83
C GLU A 170 -1.67 30.07 -21.05
N ASN A 171 -1.18 31.28 -20.77
CA ASN A 171 0.22 31.65 -20.97
C ASN A 171 1.03 31.71 -19.67
N GLU A 172 0.41 31.62 -18.49
CA GLU A 172 1.06 31.96 -17.23
C GLU A 172 0.65 31.04 -16.07
N LEU A 173 1.66 30.56 -15.36
CA LEU A 173 1.55 29.90 -14.06
C LEU A 173 2.25 30.76 -13.00
N GLU A 174 1.64 30.93 -11.84
CA GLU A 174 2.32 31.47 -10.67
C GLU A 174 2.97 30.33 -9.90
N ALA A 175 4.26 30.45 -9.62
CA ALA A 175 5.01 29.55 -8.74
C ALA A 175 5.32 30.24 -7.41
N GLU A 176 4.99 29.58 -6.30
CA GLU A 176 5.26 30.04 -4.94
C GLU A 176 6.27 29.10 -4.25
N ILE A 177 7.36 29.66 -3.72
CA ILE A 177 8.35 28.97 -2.86
C ILE A 177 8.81 29.93 -1.76
N ASN A 178 8.82 29.48 -0.50
CA ASN A 178 9.26 30.30 0.64
C ASN A 178 8.66 31.72 0.65
N ASN A 179 7.35 31.84 0.36
CA ASN A 179 6.59 33.09 0.24
C ASN A 179 7.05 34.05 -0.88
N LYS A 180 7.89 33.60 -1.81
CA LYS A 180 8.25 34.34 -3.03
C LYS A 180 7.43 33.82 -4.20
N LYS A 181 6.90 34.75 -4.99
CA LYS A 181 6.12 34.47 -6.20
C LYS A 181 6.96 34.71 -7.45
N LEU A 182 6.86 33.80 -8.40
CA LEU A 182 7.48 33.86 -9.72
C LEU A 182 6.42 33.57 -10.77
N ILE A 183 6.42 34.30 -11.89
CA ILE A 183 5.58 33.96 -13.04
C ILE A 183 6.38 33.10 -14.01
N ILE A 184 5.80 31.97 -14.39
CA ILE A 184 6.37 30.99 -15.31
C ILE A 184 5.48 30.94 -16.55
N SER A 185 6.09 30.84 -17.73
CA SER A 185 5.36 30.64 -18.98
C SER A 185 4.62 29.31 -18.99
N GLY A 186 3.34 29.31 -19.38
CA GLY A 186 2.47 28.14 -19.44
C GLY A 186 2.93 27.07 -20.43
N ASN A 187 3.78 27.44 -21.41
CA ASN A 187 4.41 26.48 -22.32
C ASN A 187 5.54 25.65 -21.67
N ILE A 188 5.84 25.84 -20.38
CA ILE A 188 6.87 25.07 -19.68
C ILE A 188 6.69 23.55 -19.79
N ILE A 189 5.44 23.09 -19.91
CA ILE A 189 5.10 21.67 -20.08
C ILE A 189 5.58 21.08 -21.41
N ASP A 190 5.86 21.91 -22.41
CA ASP A 190 6.44 21.47 -23.69
C ASP A 190 7.95 21.20 -23.59
N PHE A 191 8.59 21.65 -22.50
CA PHE A 191 10.04 21.58 -22.31
C PHE A 191 10.47 20.81 -21.05
N CYS A 192 9.59 20.72 -20.05
CA CYS A 192 9.86 20.09 -18.76
C CYS A 192 8.76 19.08 -18.43
N SER A 193 9.14 17.98 -17.78
CA SER A 193 8.15 17.11 -17.14
C SER A 193 7.71 17.75 -15.83
N ILE A 194 6.40 17.94 -15.66
CA ILE A 194 5.81 18.45 -14.43
C ILE A 194 5.09 17.30 -13.75
N PHE A 195 5.46 17.00 -12.51
CA PHE A 195 4.81 15.98 -11.71
C PHE A 195 3.98 16.65 -10.61
N ILE A 196 2.68 16.37 -10.60
CA ILE A 196 1.78 16.76 -9.52
C ILE A 196 2.02 15.79 -8.37
N ILE A 197 2.41 16.31 -7.22
CA ILE A 197 2.75 15.49 -6.06
C ILE A 197 1.46 15.13 -5.32
N GLU A 198 1.17 13.83 -5.26
CA GLU A 198 -0.04 13.29 -4.63
C GLU A 198 0.26 12.74 -3.23
N LEU A 199 1.47 12.18 -3.02
CA LEU A 199 1.91 11.66 -1.73
C LEU A 199 3.39 11.99 -1.47
N ILE A 200 3.72 12.23 -0.20
CA ILE A 200 5.10 12.44 0.27
C ILE A 200 5.41 11.35 1.27
N TYR A 201 6.41 10.53 0.97
CA TYR A 201 6.98 9.57 1.90
C TYR A 201 8.26 10.16 2.49
N LEU A 202 8.14 10.62 3.73
CA LEU A 202 9.29 10.96 4.55
C LEU A 202 9.87 9.62 5.01
N GLY A 203 11.06 9.26 4.54
CA GLY A 203 11.73 8.04 4.99
C GLY A 203 11.78 7.95 6.51
N ASN A 204 11.93 6.75 7.07
CA ASN A 204 12.12 6.57 8.51
C ASN A 204 13.41 7.25 8.97
N HIS A 205 13.34 8.54 9.25
CA HIS A 205 14.32 9.26 10.05
C HIS A 205 13.95 9.05 11.52
N LEU A 206 14.37 7.90 12.05
CA LEU A 206 14.54 7.67 13.50
C LEU A 206 16.02 7.82 13.84
#